data_AF-A0AAJ2E5J6-F1
#
_entry.id   AF-A0AAJ2E5J6-F1
#
_cell.length_a   1.000
_cell.length_b   1.000
_cell.length_c   1.000
_cell.angle_alpha   90.00
_cell.angle_beta   90.00
_cell.angle_gamma   90.00
#
_symmetry.space_group_name_H-M   'P 1'
#
loop_
_entity.id
_entity.type
_entity.pdbx_description
1 polymer ?
#
loop_
_entity_poly.entity_id
_entity_poly.type
_entity_poly.pdbx_seq_one_letter_code
_entity_poly.pdbx_strand_id
1 'polypeptide(L)'
;MIVISLLFDHAPAALANHRRYARGHGYRHIEIDMSEISGCSDETRWIIKYETLLHQLGLANEDELVLLLNENAAILRPLALPELMQGRDWLLTCIESDLPQLDMQIWRKTEHVMRELFEIVTRCRNGVVLPKEEALLLQAFAYCPSRYRVGDVMAVVPASTNVESVWAHWSAFSVKICDQKHHRRFRNALLEHINDCQTRGLPLLSLNDTGITDTSAVSIRQPNRSVAIVTLYTPNIAIYGRIPEANFTRYCERHGYTLYVHRGIPAHLNDGKTSGNWLKAALLRETLPNHEWIFWVDADVLFKDMNRPLESIMHDKEAVFARDIGYWRFNSGIMGLKRTQRNYDSLHRILEACNCIDDKSTVYANKGDQYYFNAEFSARPDFDATQVASLIDFNTPWIYQRPTSFMVHYIGIWETHKALLMDYDLRQSARD
;
A
#
# COMPACT_ATOMS: atom_id res chain seq x y z
N MET A 1 -12.35 32.15 -7.38
CA MET A 1 -11.44 31.25 -6.66
C MET A 1 -10.70 30.39 -7.67
N ILE A 2 -9.48 30.00 -7.33
CA ILE A 2 -8.56 29.31 -8.23
C ILE A 2 -8.11 28.01 -7.58
N VAL A 3 -8.03 26.94 -8.36
CA VAL A 3 -7.38 25.69 -7.99
C VAL A 3 -6.18 25.52 -8.93
N ILE A 4 -4.99 25.34 -8.37
CA ILE A 4 -3.76 25.05 -9.09
C ILE A 4 -3.41 23.59 -8.84
N SER A 5 -3.24 22.83 -9.90
CA SER A 5 -2.60 21.51 -9.87
C SER A 5 -1.18 21.67 -10.38
N LEU A 6 -0.19 21.61 -9.49
CA LEU A 6 1.22 21.65 -9.84
C LEU A 6 1.83 20.27 -9.58
N LEU A 7 2.06 19.51 -10.65
CA LEU A 7 2.45 18.11 -10.57
C LEU A 7 3.91 17.94 -10.98
N PHE A 8 4.76 17.37 -10.13
CA PHE A 8 6.16 17.06 -10.48
C PHE A 8 6.36 15.62 -10.95
N ASP A 9 5.35 14.79 -10.77
CA ASP A 9 5.27 13.44 -11.31
C ASP A 9 4.06 13.29 -12.23
N HIS A 10 4.13 12.34 -13.17
CA HIS A 10 2.95 11.96 -13.95
C HIS A 10 1.89 11.34 -13.04
N ALA A 11 0.82 12.10 -12.78
CA ALA A 11 -0.24 11.76 -11.82
C ALA A 11 -1.64 12.10 -12.37
N PRO A 12 -2.12 11.41 -13.43
CA PRO A 12 -3.39 11.73 -14.08
C PRO A 12 -4.59 11.58 -13.13
N ALA A 13 -4.53 10.66 -12.16
CA ALA A 13 -5.59 10.49 -11.17
C ALA A 13 -5.67 11.66 -10.18
N ALA A 14 -4.54 12.26 -9.78
CA ALA A 14 -4.53 13.48 -8.97
C ALA A 14 -5.15 14.64 -9.75
N LEU A 15 -4.73 14.83 -10.99
CA LEU A 15 -5.26 15.87 -11.87
C LEU A 15 -6.78 15.76 -12.06
N ALA A 16 -7.28 14.55 -12.33
CA ALA A 16 -8.71 14.29 -12.47
C ALA A 16 -9.48 14.60 -11.19
N ASN A 17 -8.92 14.28 -10.02
CA ASN A 17 -9.49 14.60 -8.72
C ASN A 17 -9.62 16.12 -8.52
N HIS A 18 -8.54 16.86 -8.75
CA HIS A 18 -8.50 18.31 -8.59
C HIS A 18 -9.45 19.03 -9.56
N ARG A 19 -9.45 18.58 -10.83
CA ARG A 19 -10.34 19.11 -11.88
C ARG A 19 -11.80 18.93 -11.52
N ARG A 20 -12.19 17.77 -10.97
CA ARG A 20 -13.55 17.52 -10.53
C ARG A 20 -13.95 18.49 -9.41
N TYR A 21 -13.08 18.69 -8.41
CA TYR A 21 -13.35 19.65 -7.34
C TYR A 21 -13.52 21.08 -7.86
N ALA A 22 -12.60 21.55 -8.70
CA ALA A 22 -12.67 22.88 -9.28
C ALA A 22 -13.96 23.08 -10.09
N ARG A 23 -14.30 22.11 -10.96
CA ARG A 23 -15.54 22.14 -11.75
C ARG A 23 -16.80 22.12 -10.87
N GLY A 24 -16.80 21.33 -9.79
CA GLY A 24 -17.93 21.20 -8.87
C GLY A 24 -18.33 22.52 -8.20
N HIS A 25 -17.35 23.43 -8.01
CA HIS A 25 -17.57 24.76 -7.42
C HIS A 25 -17.51 25.91 -8.43
N GLY A 26 -17.32 25.63 -9.72
CA GLY A 26 -17.11 26.66 -10.74
C GLY A 26 -15.83 27.47 -10.55
N TYR A 27 -14.81 26.90 -9.90
CA TYR A 27 -13.51 27.54 -9.71
C TYR A 27 -12.66 27.46 -10.97
N ARG A 28 -11.81 28.47 -11.20
CA ARG A 28 -10.82 28.43 -12.28
C ARG A 28 -9.79 27.36 -11.95
N HIS A 29 -9.61 26.39 -12.84
CA HIS A 29 -8.59 25.34 -12.69
C HIS A 29 -7.38 25.65 -13.56
N ILE A 30 -6.20 25.65 -12.97
CA ILE A 30 -4.91 25.87 -13.62
C ILE A 30 -4.11 24.58 -13.49
N GLU A 31 -3.72 24.02 -14.62
CA GLU A 31 -3.03 22.75 -14.71
C GLU A 31 -1.59 22.98 -15.15
N ILE A 32 -0.64 22.58 -14.31
CA ILE A 32 0.79 22.74 -14.56
C ILE A 32 1.44 21.38 -14.34
N ASP A 33 1.73 20.71 -15.45
CA ASP A 33 2.40 19.42 -15.48
C ASP A 33 3.90 19.64 -15.68
N MET A 34 4.68 19.33 -14.65
CA MET A 34 6.14 19.38 -14.62
C MET A 34 6.74 17.96 -14.57
N SER A 35 5.99 16.95 -14.98
CA SER A 35 6.43 15.54 -14.89
C SER A 35 7.67 15.24 -15.75
N GLU A 36 7.96 16.03 -16.78
CA GLU A 36 9.19 15.91 -17.58
C GLU A 36 10.46 16.21 -16.77
N ILE A 37 10.35 17.01 -15.70
CA ILE A 37 11.46 17.30 -14.78
C ILE A 37 11.36 16.48 -13.47
N SER A 38 10.58 15.39 -13.46
CA SER A 38 10.50 14.46 -12.32
C SER A 38 11.90 14.05 -11.86
N GLY A 39 12.19 14.23 -10.57
CA GLY A 39 13.47 13.88 -9.98
C GLY A 39 14.58 14.93 -10.14
N CYS A 40 14.24 16.13 -10.63
CA CYS A 40 15.15 17.28 -10.57
C CYS A 40 15.45 17.72 -9.13
N SER A 41 16.42 18.61 -8.99
CA SER A 41 16.90 19.06 -7.68
C SER A 41 15.84 19.84 -6.90
N ASP A 42 15.98 19.88 -5.59
CA ASP A 42 15.05 20.59 -4.70
C ASP A 42 14.96 22.09 -5.03
N GLU A 43 16.09 22.71 -5.40
CA GLU A 43 16.16 24.10 -5.86
C GLU A 43 15.22 24.37 -7.03
N THR A 44 15.28 23.50 -8.04
CA THR A 44 14.46 23.61 -9.24
C THR A 44 12.99 23.46 -8.91
N ARG A 45 12.64 22.47 -8.08
CA ARG A 45 11.23 22.22 -7.71
C ARG A 45 10.65 23.36 -6.87
N TRP A 46 11.39 23.82 -5.87
CA TRP A 46 10.89 24.81 -4.92
C TRP A 46 10.73 26.18 -5.58
N ILE A 47 11.70 26.62 -6.40
CA ILE A 47 11.57 27.90 -7.10
C ILE A 47 10.38 27.88 -8.05
N ILE A 48 10.20 26.82 -8.84
CA ILE A 48 9.06 26.71 -9.77
C ILE A 48 7.74 26.72 -9.00
N LYS A 49 7.65 26.00 -7.87
CA LYS A 49 6.44 25.96 -7.04
C LYS A 49 6.03 27.32 -6.51
N TYR A 50 6.96 28.01 -5.86
CA TYR A 50 6.64 29.29 -5.22
C TYR A 50 6.51 30.43 -6.23
N GLU A 51 7.28 30.42 -7.32
CA GLU A 51 7.12 31.39 -8.42
C GLU A 51 5.75 31.21 -9.09
N THR A 52 5.35 29.96 -9.35
CA THR A 52 4.01 29.63 -9.87
C THR A 52 2.91 30.16 -8.96
N LEU A 53 3.00 29.87 -7.66
CA LEU A 53 2.01 30.32 -6.68
C LEU A 53 1.93 31.86 -6.65
N LEU A 54 3.07 32.54 -6.56
CA LEU A 54 3.16 34.00 -6.54
C LEU A 54 2.58 34.61 -7.83
N HIS A 55 2.96 34.06 -8.99
CA HIS A 55 2.46 34.51 -10.29
C HIS A 55 0.93 34.39 -10.37
N GLN A 56 0.37 33.25 -9.96
CA GLN A 56 -1.08 33.03 -10.02
C GLN A 56 -1.86 33.88 -9.02
N LEU A 57 -1.31 34.12 -7.83
CA LEU A 57 -1.89 35.10 -6.89
C LEU A 57 -1.84 36.52 -7.44
N GLY A 58 -0.76 36.90 -8.15
CA GLY A 58 -0.65 38.19 -8.83
C GLY A 58 -1.75 38.42 -9.87
N LEU A 59 -2.16 37.36 -10.57
CA LEU A 59 -3.25 37.37 -11.55
C LEU A 59 -4.66 37.20 -10.94
N ALA A 60 -4.78 36.91 -9.65
CA ALA A 60 -6.06 36.75 -8.98
C ALA A 60 -6.69 38.13 -8.65
N ASN A 61 -7.99 38.17 -8.37
CA ASN A 61 -8.62 39.38 -7.84
C ASN A 61 -8.26 39.58 -6.36
N GLU A 62 -8.40 40.81 -5.84
CA GLU A 62 -8.22 41.06 -4.40
C GLU A 62 -9.18 40.17 -3.59
N ASP A 63 -8.69 39.66 -2.44
CA ASP A 63 -9.37 38.71 -1.57
C ASP A 63 -9.72 37.34 -2.19
N GLU A 64 -9.32 37.08 -3.44
CA GLU A 64 -9.55 35.78 -4.08
C GLU A 64 -8.67 34.68 -3.47
N LEU A 65 -9.27 33.50 -3.28
CA LEU A 65 -8.59 32.31 -2.74
C LEU A 65 -7.97 31.48 -3.87
N VAL A 66 -6.76 31.00 -3.60
CA VAL A 66 -5.97 30.09 -4.43
C VAL A 66 -5.68 28.82 -3.61
N LEU A 67 -6.18 27.68 -4.07
CA LEU A 67 -5.84 26.36 -3.57
C LEU A 67 -4.71 25.78 -4.44
N LEU A 68 -3.55 25.50 -3.84
CA LEU A 68 -2.43 24.80 -4.49
C LEU A 68 -2.42 23.34 -4.06
N LEU A 69 -2.43 22.43 -5.04
CA LEU A 69 -2.36 20.99 -4.84
C LEU A 69 -1.24 20.38 -5.68
N ASN A 70 -0.52 19.40 -5.14
CA ASN A 70 0.43 18.57 -5.88
C ASN A 70 -0.10 17.14 -6.10
N GLU A 71 0.71 16.28 -6.71
CA GLU A 71 0.36 14.89 -7.03
C GLU A 71 0.02 14.01 -5.80
N ASN A 72 0.43 14.42 -4.60
CA ASN A 72 0.26 13.68 -3.36
C ASN A 72 -0.98 14.13 -2.56
N ALA A 73 -1.82 15.01 -3.12
CA ALA A 73 -3.07 15.41 -2.50
C ALA A 73 -4.28 14.83 -3.23
N ALA A 74 -5.36 14.55 -2.49
CA ALA A 74 -6.66 14.27 -3.07
C ALA A 74 -7.77 14.94 -2.27
N ILE A 75 -8.70 15.58 -2.97
CA ILE A 75 -9.92 16.11 -2.37
C ILE A 75 -10.91 14.96 -2.13
N LEU A 76 -11.30 14.79 -0.87
CA LEU A 76 -12.25 13.79 -0.39
C LEU A 76 -13.68 14.33 -0.31
N ARG A 77 -13.84 15.63 -0.02
CA ARG A 77 -15.14 16.29 0.14
C ARG A 77 -15.19 17.62 -0.58
N PRO A 78 -16.30 17.95 -1.27
CA PRO A 78 -16.42 19.19 -2.02
C PRO A 78 -16.82 20.36 -1.10
N LEU A 79 -16.07 20.63 -0.03
CA LEU A 79 -16.28 21.82 0.81
C LEU A 79 -15.82 23.08 0.06
N ALA A 80 -16.58 24.18 0.12
CA ALA A 80 -16.19 25.41 -0.56
C ALA A 80 -14.97 26.07 0.12
N LEU A 81 -14.07 26.67 -0.66
CA LEU A 81 -12.86 27.31 -0.11
C LEU A 81 -13.16 28.42 0.92
N PRO A 82 -14.16 29.31 0.73
CA PRO A 82 -14.49 30.31 1.74
C PRO A 82 -14.90 29.71 3.09
N GLU A 83 -15.65 28.61 3.07
CA GLU A 83 -16.08 27.89 4.27
C GLU A 83 -14.88 27.29 5.00
N LEU A 84 -13.97 26.66 4.26
CA LEU A 84 -12.73 26.09 4.82
C LEU A 84 -11.80 27.18 5.39
N MET A 85 -11.73 28.34 4.73
CA MET A 85 -10.84 29.42 5.14
C MET A 85 -11.34 30.22 6.34
N GLN A 86 -12.65 30.30 6.59
CA GLN A 86 -13.24 31.07 7.69
C GLN A 86 -12.64 32.48 7.86
N GLY A 87 -12.40 33.18 6.74
CA GLY A 87 -11.83 34.53 6.73
C GLY A 87 -10.31 34.63 6.91
N ARG A 88 -9.58 33.51 7.03
CA ARG A 88 -8.10 33.53 7.08
C ARG A 88 -7.48 34.02 5.77
N ASP A 89 -6.23 34.43 5.86
CA ASP A 89 -5.39 34.78 4.70
C ASP A 89 -4.63 33.57 4.13
N TRP A 90 -4.37 32.55 4.95
CA TRP A 90 -3.82 31.27 4.50
C TRP A 90 -4.33 30.11 5.37
N LEU A 91 -4.26 28.91 4.81
CA LEU A 91 -4.43 27.67 5.56
C LEU A 91 -3.29 26.71 5.23
N LEU A 92 -2.41 26.56 6.22
CA LEU A 92 -1.36 25.55 6.27
C LEU A 92 -1.66 24.62 7.45
N THR A 93 -1.33 23.34 7.32
CA THR A 93 -1.65 22.31 8.34
C THR A 93 -0.44 21.45 8.63
N CYS A 94 -0.30 20.99 9.86
CA CYS A 94 0.61 19.91 10.23
C CYS A 94 -0.13 18.58 10.19
N ILE A 95 0.60 17.47 10.01
CA ILE A 95 0.02 16.12 10.08
C ILE A 95 0.91 15.19 10.89
N GLU A 96 2.14 14.94 10.42
CA GLU A 96 3.06 13.93 10.96
C GLU A 96 4.28 14.55 11.66
N SER A 97 4.59 15.81 11.37
CA SER A 97 5.68 16.58 11.99
C SER A 97 5.16 17.91 12.52
N ASP A 98 6.01 18.61 13.26
CA ASP A 98 5.77 19.99 13.72
C ASP A 98 5.96 21.03 12.60
N LEU A 99 6.10 20.59 11.34
CA LEU A 99 6.24 21.44 10.17
C LEU A 99 4.98 21.35 9.28
N PRO A 100 4.65 22.41 8.53
CA PRO A 100 3.50 22.39 7.64
C PRO A 100 3.69 21.37 6.51
N GLN A 101 2.62 20.65 6.17
CA GLN A 101 2.59 19.84 4.95
C GLN A 101 2.54 20.73 3.70
N LEU A 102 2.96 20.16 2.57
CA LEU A 102 3.30 20.90 1.35
C LEU A 102 2.40 20.59 0.16
N ASP A 103 1.54 19.58 0.31
CA ASP A 103 0.75 18.92 -0.71
C ASP A 103 -0.59 19.62 -0.96
N MET A 104 -1.13 20.30 0.07
CA MET A 104 -2.30 21.15 -0.01
C MET A 104 -2.05 22.45 0.73
N GLN A 105 -2.17 23.58 0.04
CA GLN A 105 -2.02 24.92 0.63
C GLN A 105 -3.14 25.82 0.11
N ILE A 106 -3.68 26.69 0.97
CA ILE A 106 -4.66 27.69 0.54
C ILE A 106 -4.18 29.08 0.91
N TRP A 107 -4.31 30.00 -0.03
CA TRP A 107 -3.80 31.37 0.07
C TRP A 107 -4.87 32.35 -0.39
N ARG A 108 -5.07 33.43 0.34
CA ARG A 108 -5.86 34.58 -0.08
C ARG A 108 -4.93 35.60 -0.72
N LYS A 109 -5.35 36.20 -1.83
CA LYS A 109 -4.64 37.36 -2.36
C LYS A 109 -4.81 38.56 -1.42
N THR A 110 -3.73 38.89 -0.72
CA THR A 110 -3.56 40.13 0.04
C THR A 110 -2.14 40.65 -0.18
N GLU A 111 -1.91 41.95 0.04
CA GLU A 111 -0.57 42.54 -0.06
C GLU A 111 0.45 41.84 0.86
N HIS A 112 0.01 41.47 2.08
CA HIS A 112 0.85 40.77 3.04
C HIS A 112 1.28 39.39 2.53
N VAL A 113 0.33 38.57 2.05
CA VAL A 113 0.63 37.23 1.51
C VAL A 113 1.57 37.31 0.31
N MET A 114 1.33 38.26 -0.60
CA MET A 114 2.18 38.46 -1.78
C MET A 114 3.62 38.80 -1.40
N ARG A 115 3.83 39.64 -0.38
CA ARG A 115 5.15 40.02 0.12
C ARG A 115 5.90 38.84 0.72
N GLU A 116 5.25 38.07 1.59
CA GLU A 116 5.89 36.92 2.25
C GLU A 116 6.23 35.80 1.24
N LEU A 117 5.36 35.55 0.25
CA LEU A 117 5.65 34.59 -0.82
C LEU A 117 6.81 35.04 -1.72
N PHE A 118 6.94 36.35 -1.97
CA PHE A 118 8.09 36.89 -2.70
C PHE A 118 9.42 36.67 -1.96
N GLU A 119 9.42 36.76 -0.63
CA GLU A 119 10.59 36.42 0.19
C GLU A 119 10.94 34.93 0.09
N ILE A 120 9.93 34.03 0.07
CA ILE A 120 10.17 32.60 -0.16
C ILE A 120 10.80 32.36 -1.54
N VAL A 121 10.26 32.96 -2.60
CA VAL A 121 10.82 32.86 -3.95
C VAL A 121 12.28 33.31 -3.96
N THR A 122 12.58 34.43 -3.30
CA THR A 122 13.96 34.95 -3.20
C THR A 122 14.89 33.96 -2.50
N ARG A 123 14.42 33.25 -1.47
CA ARG A 123 15.17 32.20 -0.77
C ARG A 123 15.34 30.90 -1.58
N CYS A 124 14.56 30.71 -2.65
CA CYS A 124 14.65 29.54 -3.53
C CYS A 124 15.56 29.77 -4.76
N ARG A 125 16.12 30.97 -4.93
CA ARG A 125 16.95 31.31 -6.10
C ARG A 125 18.22 30.48 -6.17
N ASN A 126 18.63 30.16 -7.40
CA ASN A 126 19.90 29.48 -7.66
C ASN A 126 21.07 30.22 -6.99
N GLY A 127 21.89 29.49 -6.25
CA GLY A 127 23.02 30.03 -5.49
C GLY A 127 22.70 30.41 -4.04
N VAL A 128 21.43 30.38 -3.63
CA VAL A 128 21.05 30.50 -2.21
C VAL A 128 21.12 29.13 -1.55
N VAL A 129 21.66 29.07 -0.33
CA VAL A 129 21.67 27.84 0.46
C VAL A 129 20.26 27.55 0.94
N LEU A 130 19.68 26.47 0.42
CA LEU A 130 18.37 26.00 0.82
C LEU A 130 18.36 25.42 2.24
N PRO A 131 17.22 25.52 2.96
CA PRO A 131 17.00 24.70 4.14
C PRO A 131 17.01 23.19 3.79
N LYS A 132 17.23 22.34 4.79
CA LYS A 132 17.22 20.88 4.62
C LYS A 132 15.85 20.31 4.22
N GLU A 133 14.77 21.01 4.58
CA GLU A 133 13.40 20.61 4.33
C GLU A 133 12.61 21.80 3.79
N GLU A 134 11.82 21.59 2.73
CA GLU A 134 11.03 22.64 2.09
C GLU A 134 10.08 23.33 3.08
N ALA A 135 9.52 22.59 4.03
CA ALA A 135 8.55 23.11 5.01
C ALA A 135 9.13 24.22 5.91
N LEU A 136 10.46 24.31 6.05
CA LEU A 136 11.13 25.41 6.76
C LEU A 136 11.08 26.74 6.00
N LEU A 137 10.76 26.73 4.70
CA LEU A 137 10.46 27.96 3.96
C LEU A 137 9.15 28.60 4.43
N LEU A 138 8.20 27.77 4.90
CA LEU A 138 6.87 28.19 5.32
C LEU A 138 6.76 28.47 6.84
N GLN A 139 7.85 28.33 7.60
CA GLN A 139 7.83 28.48 9.07
C GLN A 139 7.39 29.87 9.56
N ALA A 140 7.50 30.89 8.70
CA ALA A 140 7.07 32.25 9.01
C ALA A 140 5.54 32.40 9.05
N PHE A 141 4.81 31.48 8.42
CA PHE A 141 3.35 31.47 8.42
C PHE A 141 2.83 30.69 9.62
N ALA A 142 1.78 31.21 10.25
CA ALA A 142 1.01 30.44 11.22
C ALA A 142 0.38 29.23 10.52
N TYR A 143 0.56 28.04 11.10
CA TYR A 143 -0.04 26.80 10.60
C TYR A 143 -0.88 26.15 11.69
N CYS A 144 -1.88 25.40 11.25
CA CYS A 144 -2.79 24.70 12.12
C CYS A 144 -2.21 23.35 12.56
N PRO A 145 -2.48 22.90 13.80
CA PRO A 145 -1.93 21.66 14.32
C PRO A 145 -2.46 20.42 13.58
N SER A 146 -1.84 19.27 13.86
CA SER A 146 -2.37 17.97 13.41
C SER A 146 -3.83 17.82 13.86
N ARG A 147 -4.64 17.26 12.97
CA ARG A 147 -6.09 17.07 13.17
C ARG A 147 -6.91 18.36 13.29
N TYR A 148 -6.43 19.45 12.71
CA TYR A 148 -7.20 20.69 12.63
C TYR A 148 -8.55 20.50 11.93
N ARG A 149 -9.59 21.09 12.50
CA ARG A 149 -10.97 21.01 12.00
C ARG A 149 -11.56 22.37 11.69
N VAL A 150 -12.37 22.40 10.65
CA VAL A 150 -13.26 23.50 10.30
C VAL A 150 -14.68 22.95 10.36
N GLY A 151 -15.41 23.32 11.42
CA GLY A 151 -16.65 22.63 11.77
C GLY A 151 -16.36 21.17 12.14
N ASP A 152 -17.06 20.24 11.51
CA ASP A 152 -16.86 18.79 11.66
C ASP A 152 -15.84 18.21 10.66
N VAL A 153 -15.32 19.03 9.73
CA VAL A 153 -14.42 18.59 8.65
C VAL A 153 -12.97 18.83 9.05
N MET A 154 -12.19 17.75 9.05
CA MET A 154 -10.73 17.78 9.16
C MET A 154 -10.13 18.40 7.89
N ALA A 155 -9.23 19.37 8.03
CA ALA A 155 -8.66 20.03 6.86
C ALA A 155 -7.86 19.05 5.98
N VAL A 156 -6.95 18.29 6.59
CA VAL A 156 -6.16 17.26 5.92
C VAL A 156 -5.96 16.05 6.84
N VAL A 157 -5.99 14.85 6.27
CA VAL A 157 -5.67 13.58 6.95
C VAL A 157 -4.57 12.82 6.20
N PRO A 158 -3.75 11.99 6.87
CA PRO A 158 -2.70 11.23 6.19
C PRO A 158 -3.25 9.98 5.49
N ALA A 159 -2.55 9.56 4.44
CA ALA A 159 -2.60 8.22 3.87
C ALA A 159 -1.17 7.73 3.60
N SER A 160 -0.75 6.70 4.34
CA SER A 160 0.51 5.99 4.13
C SER A 160 0.20 4.49 4.13
N THR A 161 0.99 3.70 3.41
CA THR A 161 0.79 2.26 3.27
C THR A 161 0.74 1.52 4.60
N ASN A 162 1.36 2.04 5.65
CA ASN A 162 1.52 1.40 6.96
C ASN A 162 0.62 1.99 8.07
N VAL A 163 -0.30 2.90 7.74
CA VAL A 163 -1.21 3.50 8.73
C VAL A 163 -2.66 3.17 8.41
N GLU A 164 -3.53 3.31 9.41
CA GLU A 164 -4.96 3.09 9.22
C GLU A 164 -5.58 4.02 8.15
N SER A 165 -6.56 3.51 7.39
CA SER A 165 -7.37 4.28 6.43
C SER A 165 -8.34 5.27 7.10
N VAL A 166 -7.84 6.19 7.92
CA VAL A 166 -8.67 7.24 8.54
C VAL A 166 -9.36 8.11 7.49
N TRP A 167 -8.72 8.31 6.32
CA TRP A 167 -9.24 9.07 5.18
C TRP A 167 -10.56 8.55 4.61
N ALA A 168 -10.89 7.28 4.84
CA ALA A 168 -12.12 6.68 4.31
C ALA A 168 -13.32 6.88 5.22
N HIS A 169 -13.10 7.12 6.52
CA HIS A 169 -14.13 7.11 7.54
C HIS A 169 -14.31 8.48 8.21
N TRP A 170 -13.23 9.25 8.30
CA TRP A 170 -13.28 10.56 8.93
C TRP A 170 -13.86 11.59 7.97
N SER A 171 -14.57 12.57 8.54
CA SER A 171 -14.97 13.76 7.81
C SER A 171 -13.75 14.61 7.53
N ALA A 172 -13.20 14.51 6.32
CA ALA A 172 -11.99 15.22 5.91
C ALA A 172 -12.15 15.88 4.54
N PHE A 173 -11.57 17.06 4.37
CA PHE A 173 -11.58 17.80 3.11
C PHE A 173 -10.58 17.19 2.11
N SER A 174 -9.33 16.99 2.54
CA SER A 174 -8.26 16.46 1.71
C SER A 174 -7.50 15.34 2.42
N VAL A 175 -6.84 14.49 1.64
CA VAL A 175 -5.84 13.54 2.11
C VAL A 175 -4.46 13.92 1.60
N LYS A 176 -3.46 13.83 2.48
CA LYS A 176 -2.03 13.85 2.15
C LYS A 176 -1.55 12.42 1.98
N ILE A 177 -1.05 12.08 0.81
CA ILE A 177 -0.47 10.77 0.50
C ILE A 177 1.02 10.84 0.82
N CYS A 178 1.47 10.07 1.80
CA CYS A 178 2.86 10.01 2.19
C CYS A 178 3.63 9.11 1.22
N ASP A 179 4.14 9.75 0.17
CA ASP A 179 4.96 9.11 -0.85
C ASP A 179 6.42 9.05 -0.34
N GLN A 180 6.83 7.92 0.23
CA GLN A 180 8.25 7.58 0.18
C GLN A 180 8.55 7.24 -1.28
N LYS A 181 9.68 7.67 -1.86
CA LYS A 181 10.03 7.58 -3.31
C LYS A 181 9.69 6.28 -4.06
N HIS A 182 9.36 5.19 -3.37
CA HIS A 182 8.87 3.93 -3.92
C HIS A 182 7.33 3.76 -3.94
N HIS A 183 6.52 4.77 -3.56
CA HIS A 183 5.07 4.64 -3.33
C HIS A 183 4.18 5.27 -4.42
N ARG A 184 4.74 5.72 -5.56
CA ARG A 184 3.96 6.18 -6.72
C ARG A 184 2.82 5.23 -7.11
N ARG A 185 3.06 3.91 -7.00
CA ARG A 185 2.03 2.88 -7.26
C ARG A 185 0.87 2.95 -6.28
N PHE A 186 1.15 3.10 -4.98
CA PHE A 186 0.13 3.25 -3.95
C PHE A 186 -0.66 4.55 -4.14
N ARG A 187 0.04 5.66 -4.40
CA ARG A 187 -0.58 6.96 -4.73
C ARG A 187 -1.57 6.84 -5.88
N ASN A 188 -1.16 6.23 -6.99
CA ASN A 188 -2.02 6.04 -8.15
C ASN A 188 -3.22 5.14 -7.82
N ALA A 189 -2.99 4.01 -7.15
CA ALA A 189 -4.04 3.09 -6.74
C ALA A 189 -5.09 3.78 -5.86
N LEU A 190 -4.64 4.56 -4.86
CA LEU A 190 -5.48 5.27 -3.92
C LEU A 190 -6.31 6.36 -4.61
N LEU A 191 -5.66 7.20 -5.43
CA LEU A 191 -6.33 8.28 -6.15
C LEU A 191 -7.36 7.77 -7.17
N GLU A 192 -7.01 6.74 -7.94
CA GLU A 192 -7.96 6.10 -8.86
C GLU A 192 -9.17 5.53 -8.10
N HIS A 193 -8.93 4.90 -6.96
CA HIS A 193 -10.00 4.35 -6.13
C HIS A 193 -10.92 5.44 -5.55
N ILE A 194 -10.34 6.50 -4.96
CA ILE A 194 -11.11 7.66 -4.46
C ILE A 194 -11.95 8.24 -5.61
N ASN A 195 -11.35 8.40 -6.79
CA ASN A 195 -12.03 8.94 -7.94
C ASN A 195 -13.18 8.07 -8.42
N ASP A 196 -13.00 6.75 -8.48
CA ASP A 196 -14.06 5.80 -8.86
C ASP A 196 -15.21 5.84 -7.85
N CYS A 197 -14.90 5.75 -6.54
CA CYS A 197 -15.90 5.81 -5.48
C CYS A 197 -16.71 7.10 -5.53
N GLN A 198 -16.04 8.26 -5.63
CA GLN A 198 -16.72 9.55 -5.71
C GLN A 198 -17.57 9.68 -6.98
N THR A 199 -17.12 9.15 -8.12
CA THR A 199 -17.88 9.18 -9.37
C THR A 199 -19.13 8.31 -9.29
N ARG A 200 -19.04 7.17 -8.58
CA ARG A 200 -20.14 6.21 -8.40
C ARG A 200 -21.03 6.52 -7.20
N GLY A 201 -20.70 7.53 -6.39
CA GLY A 201 -21.41 7.84 -5.15
C GLY A 201 -21.27 6.76 -4.07
N LEU A 202 -20.16 6.02 -4.06
CA LEU A 202 -19.89 4.94 -3.13
C LEU A 202 -19.05 5.41 -1.92
N PRO A 203 -19.15 4.73 -0.76
CA PRO A 203 -18.20 4.90 0.32
C PRO A 203 -16.75 4.73 -0.15
N LEU A 204 -15.83 5.50 0.43
CA LEU A 204 -14.41 5.57 0.02
C LEU A 204 -13.59 4.26 0.21
N LEU A 205 -14.15 3.24 0.86
CA LEU A 205 -13.59 1.88 0.95
C LEU A 205 -14.56 0.85 0.36
N SER A 206 -15.03 1.11 -0.85
CA SER A 206 -15.87 0.17 -1.60
C SER A 206 -15.02 -0.61 -2.60
N LEU A 207 -14.59 -1.81 -2.22
CA LEU A 207 -13.81 -2.71 -3.08
C LEU A 207 -14.73 -3.49 -4.03
N ASN A 208 -14.15 -4.01 -5.13
CA ASN A 208 -14.89 -4.86 -6.05
C ASN A 208 -15.22 -6.22 -5.41
N ASP A 209 -16.35 -6.79 -5.82
CA ASP A 209 -16.70 -8.14 -5.43
C ASP A 209 -15.70 -9.14 -6.05
N THR A 210 -15.13 -10.01 -5.21
CA THR A 210 -14.18 -11.03 -5.65
C THR A 210 -14.87 -12.25 -6.27
N GLY A 211 -16.21 -12.33 -6.18
CA GLY A 211 -17.03 -13.46 -6.64
C GLY A 211 -16.96 -14.68 -5.72
N ILE A 212 -16.30 -14.57 -4.57
CA ILE A 212 -16.20 -15.64 -3.59
C ILE A 212 -17.43 -15.61 -2.68
N THR A 213 -18.33 -16.57 -2.90
CA THR A 213 -19.57 -16.74 -2.13
C THR A 213 -19.49 -17.83 -1.07
N ASP A 214 -18.46 -18.67 -1.12
CA ASP A 214 -18.27 -19.79 -0.19
C ASP A 214 -17.88 -19.28 1.20
N THR A 215 -18.73 -19.55 2.18
CA THR A 215 -18.56 -19.15 3.57
C THR A 215 -18.11 -20.30 4.47
N SER A 216 -17.80 -21.47 3.91
CA SER A 216 -17.31 -22.62 4.68
C SER A 216 -15.95 -22.27 5.32
N ALA A 217 -15.76 -22.77 6.55
CA ALA A 217 -14.53 -22.52 7.30
C ALA A 217 -13.28 -23.09 6.59
N VAL A 218 -13.46 -24.19 5.85
CA VAL A 218 -12.42 -24.80 5.02
C VAL A 218 -13.06 -25.28 3.73
N SER A 219 -12.39 -25.05 2.60
CA SER A 219 -12.74 -25.69 1.34
C SER A 219 -11.51 -26.23 0.61
N ILE A 220 -11.72 -27.33 -0.12
CA ILE A 220 -10.70 -27.99 -0.93
C ILE A 220 -11.18 -27.97 -2.37
N ARG A 221 -10.49 -27.25 -3.24
CA ARG A 221 -10.78 -27.20 -4.68
C ARG A 221 -9.81 -28.11 -5.42
N GLN A 222 -10.33 -28.85 -6.41
CA GLN A 222 -9.57 -29.83 -7.20
C GLN A 222 -8.75 -30.78 -6.31
N PRO A 223 -9.38 -31.58 -5.44
CA PRO A 223 -8.66 -32.49 -4.55
C PRO A 223 -7.81 -33.52 -5.31
N ASN A 224 -6.83 -34.11 -4.64
CA ASN A 224 -6.01 -35.23 -5.13
C ASN A 224 -5.11 -34.91 -6.35
N ARG A 225 -4.63 -33.66 -6.48
CA ARG A 225 -3.62 -33.29 -7.49
C ARG A 225 -2.21 -33.50 -6.95
N SER A 226 -1.20 -33.59 -7.83
CA SER A 226 0.18 -33.80 -7.36
C SER A 226 0.73 -32.61 -6.58
N VAL A 227 0.34 -31.39 -6.96
CA VAL A 227 0.73 -30.14 -6.31
C VAL A 227 -0.49 -29.53 -5.61
N ALA A 228 -0.29 -29.06 -4.38
CA ALA A 228 -1.29 -28.33 -3.62
C ALA A 228 -0.80 -26.95 -3.17
N ILE A 229 -1.69 -25.96 -3.17
CA ILE A 229 -1.50 -24.68 -2.49
C ILE A 229 -2.36 -24.68 -1.23
N VAL A 230 -1.80 -24.19 -0.13
CA VAL A 230 -2.45 -24.03 1.17
C VAL A 230 -2.37 -22.56 1.57
N THR A 231 -3.51 -21.98 1.91
CA THR A 231 -3.62 -20.62 2.43
C THR A 231 -4.57 -20.56 3.62
N LEU A 232 -4.33 -19.60 4.52
CA LEU A 232 -5.22 -19.31 5.63
C LEU A 232 -5.43 -17.80 5.75
N TYR A 233 -6.68 -17.41 5.91
CA TYR A 233 -7.04 -16.07 6.37
C TYR A 233 -8.16 -16.15 7.39
N THR A 234 -8.13 -15.28 8.40
CA THR A 234 -9.15 -15.21 9.45
C THR A 234 -10.19 -14.13 9.13
N PRO A 235 -11.38 -14.15 9.77
CA PRO A 235 -12.44 -13.19 9.49
C PRO A 235 -12.03 -11.71 9.60
N ASN A 236 -11.12 -11.36 10.52
CA ASN A 236 -10.65 -9.99 10.70
C ASN A 236 -9.85 -9.47 9.48
N ILE A 237 -9.19 -10.35 8.72
CA ILE A 237 -8.42 -9.98 7.52
C ILE A 237 -9.14 -10.34 6.21
N ALA A 238 -10.41 -10.75 6.27
CA ALA A 238 -11.16 -11.21 5.10
C ALA A 238 -11.30 -10.12 4.02
N ILE A 239 -11.20 -8.84 4.39
CA ILE A 239 -11.26 -7.70 3.46
C ILE A 239 -10.22 -7.80 2.35
N TYR A 240 -8.99 -8.22 2.67
CA TYR A 240 -7.98 -8.50 1.66
C TYR A 240 -7.89 -10.00 1.37
N GLY A 241 -8.08 -10.90 2.33
CA GLY A 241 -7.88 -12.35 2.17
C GLY A 241 -8.76 -13.02 1.09
N ARG A 242 -9.93 -12.45 0.78
CA ARG A 242 -10.79 -12.92 -0.33
C ARG A 242 -10.26 -12.59 -1.72
N ILE A 243 -9.39 -11.57 -1.84
CA ILE A 243 -8.79 -11.16 -3.11
C ILE A 243 -7.77 -12.22 -3.61
N PRO A 244 -6.75 -12.65 -2.82
CA PRO A 244 -5.92 -13.79 -3.15
C PRO A 244 -6.73 -15.06 -3.33
N GLU A 245 -7.75 -15.33 -2.52
CA GLU A 245 -8.53 -16.56 -2.69
C GLU A 245 -9.10 -16.70 -4.12
N ALA A 246 -9.66 -15.63 -4.65
CA ALA A 246 -10.15 -15.58 -6.03
C ALA A 246 -9.02 -15.69 -7.06
N ASN A 247 -7.85 -15.13 -6.77
CA ASN A 247 -6.66 -15.24 -7.62
C ASN A 247 -6.08 -16.67 -7.62
N PHE A 248 -5.94 -17.30 -6.45
CA PHE A 248 -5.43 -18.65 -6.26
C PHE A 248 -6.37 -19.68 -6.87
N THR A 249 -7.69 -19.49 -6.73
CA THR A 249 -8.70 -20.33 -7.36
C THR A 249 -8.47 -20.40 -8.88
N ARG A 250 -8.37 -19.24 -9.54
CA ARG A 250 -8.11 -19.14 -10.98
C ARG A 250 -6.77 -19.74 -11.38
N TYR A 251 -5.73 -19.54 -10.57
CA TYR A 251 -4.40 -20.07 -10.83
C TYR A 251 -4.37 -21.59 -10.72
N CYS A 252 -4.95 -22.15 -9.66
CA CYS A 252 -5.03 -23.58 -9.44
C CYS A 252 -5.89 -24.27 -10.50
N GLU A 253 -7.04 -23.69 -10.88
CA GLU A 253 -7.90 -24.21 -11.95
C GLU A 253 -7.16 -24.29 -13.29
N ARG A 254 -6.36 -23.26 -13.61
CA ARG A 254 -5.56 -23.21 -14.84
C ARG A 254 -4.49 -24.31 -14.92
N HIS A 255 -3.78 -24.55 -13.82
CA HIS A 255 -2.63 -25.47 -13.80
C HIS A 255 -2.96 -26.87 -13.27
N GLY A 256 -4.20 -27.10 -12.84
CA GLY A 256 -4.63 -28.39 -12.29
C GLY A 256 -4.05 -28.69 -10.90
N TYR A 257 -3.91 -27.69 -10.03
CA TYR A 257 -3.43 -27.83 -8.65
C TYR A 257 -4.59 -27.94 -7.64
N THR A 258 -4.35 -28.62 -6.52
CA THR A 258 -5.28 -28.60 -5.38
C THR A 258 -5.15 -27.26 -4.65
N LEU A 259 -6.25 -26.67 -4.21
CA LEU A 259 -6.25 -25.48 -3.35
C LEU A 259 -6.99 -25.77 -2.04
N TYR A 260 -6.28 -25.62 -0.92
CA TYR A 260 -6.84 -25.60 0.43
C TYR A 260 -6.99 -24.15 0.87
N VAL A 261 -8.22 -23.75 1.16
CA VAL A 261 -8.54 -22.43 1.71
C VAL A 261 -9.09 -22.59 3.11
N HIS A 262 -8.36 -22.08 4.11
CA HIS A 262 -8.84 -21.98 5.48
C HIS A 262 -9.32 -20.54 5.74
N ARG A 263 -10.62 -20.33 5.92
CA ARG A 263 -11.25 -19.01 6.18
C ARG A 263 -11.40 -18.70 7.67
N GLY A 264 -10.59 -19.36 8.47
CA GLY A 264 -10.56 -19.31 9.91
C GLY A 264 -9.56 -20.33 10.44
N ILE A 265 -9.25 -20.24 11.73
CA ILE A 265 -8.42 -21.24 12.40
C ILE A 265 -9.22 -22.54 12.55
N PRO A 266 -8.71 -23.70 12.08
CA PRO A 266 -9.39 -24.98 12.28
C PRO A 266 -9.65 -25.26 13.75
N ALA A 267 -10.81 -25.83 14.06
CA ALA A 267 -11.26 -26.00 15.44
C ALA A 267 -10.27 -26.79 16.31
N HIS A 268 -9.60 -27.81 15.75
CA HIS A 268 -8.62 -28.63 16.47
C HIS A 268 -7.28 -27.92 16.73
N LEU A 269 -7.03 -26.79 16.04
CA LEU A 269 -5.85 -25.95 16.22
C LEU A 269 -6.18 -24.63 16.95
N ASN A 270 -7.45 -24.37 17.23
CA ASN A 270 -7.90 -23.10 17.79
C ASN A 270 -7.83 -23.11 19.32
N ASP A 271 -6.85 -22.40 19.87
CA ASP A 271 -6.70 -22.15 21.31
C ASP A 271 -7.22 -20.76 21.74
N GLY A 272 -7.82 -20.01 20.81
CA GLY A 272 -8.34 -18.65 21.02
C GLY A 272 -7.27 -17.56 21.17
N LYS A 273 -5.98 -17.89 21.06
CA LYS A 273 -4.85 -16.97 21.32
C LYS A 273 -3.82 -16.93 20.19
N THR A 274 -3.66 -18.04 19.48
CA THR A 274 -2.67 -18.22 18.43
C THR A 274 -3.13 -17.54 17.14
N SER A 275 -2.33 -16.61 16.62
CA SER A 275 -2.53 -15.99 15.32
C SER A 275 -2.30 -16.98 14.17
N GLY A 276 -3.01 -16.80 13.06
CA GLY A 276 -3.03 -17.75 11.95
C GLY A 276 -1.67 -18.05 11.31
N ASN A 277 -0.70 -17.13 11.35
CA ASN A 277 0.65 -17.33 10.81
C ASN A 277 1.41 -18.46 11.51
N TRP A 278 1.12 -18.72 12.79
CA TRP A 278 1.76 -19.80 13.55
C TRP A 278 1.28 -21.20 13.16
N LEU A 279 0.19 -21.28 12.40
CA LEU A 279 -0.44 -22.54 12.01
C LEU A 279 0.08 -23.11 10.69
N LYS A 280 0.97 -22.37 10.00
CA LYS A 280 1.58 -22.80 8.72
C LYS A 280 2.13 -24.22 8.82
N ALA A 281 2.96 -24.48 9.84
CA ALA A 281 3.59 -25.78 9.98
C ALA A 281 2.57 -26.91 10.23
N ALA A 282 1.48 -26.65 10.95
CA ALA A 282 0.45 -27.64 11.28
C ALA A 282 -0.31 -28.03 10.01
N LEU A 283 -0.79 -27.02 9.29
CA LEU A 283 -1.55 -27.21 8.06
C LEU A 283 -0.72 -27.85 6.96
N LEU A 284 0.54 -27.44 6.81
CA LEU A 284 1.46 -28.07 5.86
C LEU A 284 1.74 -29.53 6.24
N ARG A 285 1.92 -29.84 7.53
CA ARG A 285 2.17 -31.22 7.97
C ARG A 285 0.96 -32.13 7.77
N GLU A 286 -0.25 -31.62 7.99
CA GLU A 286 -1.51 -32.35 7.72
C GLU A 286 -1.71 -32.60 6.22
N THR A 287 -1.28 -31.66 5.38
CA THR A 287 -1.50 -31.70 3.92
C THR A 287 -0.43 -32.48 3.16
N LEU A 288 0.84 -32.42 3.60
CA LEU A 288 2.00 -33.01 2.90
C LEU A 288 1.83 -34.48 2.49
N PRO A 289 1.27 -35.38 3.31
CA PRO A 289 1.14 -36.79 2.93
C PRO A 289 0.29 -37.04 1.66
N ASN A 290 -0.63 -36.13 1.34
CA ASN A 290 -1.63 -36.30 0.28
C ASN A 290 -1.16 -35.82 -1.10
N HIS A 291 -0.01 -35.14 -1.18
CA HIS A 291 0.47 -34.48 -2.40
C HIS A 291 1.96 -34.79 -2.61
N GLU A 292 2.45 -34.72 -3.84
CA GLU A 292 3.90 -34.79 -4.09
C GLU A 292 4.59 -33.50 -3.65
N TRP A 293 3.91 -32.36 -3.83
CA TRP A 293 4.36 -31.05 -3.41
C TRP A 293 3.24 -30.25 -2.76
N ILE A 294 3.59 -29.52 -1.71
CA ILE A 294 2.71 -28.51 -1.11
C ILE A 294 3.38 -27.15 -1.14
N PHE A 295 2.59 -26.12 -1.34
CA PHE A 295 3.00 -24.73 -1.27
C PHE A 295 2.19 -24.02 -0.20
N TRP A 296 2.86 -23.41 0.77
CA TRP A 296 2.24 -22.34 1.55
C TRP A 296 2.26 -21.06 0.73
N VAL A 297 1.13 -20.36 0.68
CA VAL A 297 1.04 -19.02 0.11
C VAL A 297 0.22 -18.13 1.05
N ASP A 298 0.84 -17.08 1.58
CA ASP A 298 0.18 -16.12 2.48
C ASP A 298 -1.03 -15.46 1.79
N ALA A 299 -2.04 -15.10 2.59
CA ALA A 299 -3.26 -14.43 2.13
C ALA A 299 -3.05 -12.96 1.73
N ASP A 300 -1.79 -12.52 1.59
CA ASP A 300 -1.42 -11.23 1.03
C ASP A 300 -0.43 -11.37 -0.15
N VAL A 301 -0.50 -12.50 -0.86
CA VAL A 301 0.24 -12.76 -2.09
C VAL A 301 -0.72 -12.81 -3.29
N LEU A 302 -0.29 -12.37 -4.47
CA LEU A 302 -0.98 -12.64 -5.74
C LEU A 302 -0.07 -13.36 -6.72
N PHE A 303 -0.60 -14.38 -7.41
CA PHE A 303 -0.07 -14.83 -8.69
C PHE A 303 -0.39 -13.77 -9.73
N LYS A 304 0.65 -13.11 -10.23
CA LYS A 304 0.54 -12.09 -11.26
C LYS A 304 0.76 -12.69 -12.64
N ASP A 305 1.83 -13.47 -12.82
CA ASP A 305 1.98 -14.30 -14.02
C ASP A 305 1.16 -15.57 -13.87
N MET A 306 -0.08 -15.53 -14.35
CA MET A 306 -1.00 -16.66 -14.31
C MET A 306 -0.58 -17.80 -15.24
N ASN A 307 0.31 -17.57 -16.20
CA ASN A 307 0.71 -18.58 -17.18
C ASN A 307 1.92 -19.39 -16.72
N ARG A 308 2.74 -18.86 -15.81
CA ARG A 308 3.91 -19.57 -15.28
C ARG A 308 3.49 -20.65 -14.27
N PRO A 309 3.86 -21.93 -14.49
CA PRO A 309 3.55 -23.03 -13.58
C PRO A 309 4.54 -23.09 -12.40
N LEU A 310 4.12 -23.68 -11.27
CA LEU A 310 4.96 -23.88 -10.08
C LEU A 310 6.14 -24.83 -10.36
N GLU A 311 5.98 -25.77 -11.29
CA GLU A 311 7.04 -26.69 -11.71
C GLU A 311 8.30 -25.93 -12.18
N SER A 312 8.14 -24.69 -12.68
CA SER A 312 9.26 -23.83 -13.10
C SER A 312 10.23 -23.45 -11.99
N ILE A 313 9.87 -23.64 -10.72
CA ILE A 313 10.72 -23.33 -9.55
C ILE A 313 11.02 -24.56 -8.68
N MET A 314 10.52 -25.74 -9.05
CA MET A 314 10.63 -26.99 -8.26
C MET A 314 11.74 -27.94 -8.73
N HIS A 315 12.25 -27.77 -9.95
CA HIS A 315 13.18 -28.70 -10.58
C HIS A 315 14.42 -28.97 -9.72
N ASP A 316 14.74 -30.25 -9.51
CA ASP A 316 15.86 -30.77 -8.70
C ASP A 316 15.92 -30.27 -7.25
N LYS A 317 14.78 -29.92 -6.66
CA LYS A 317 14.68 -29.43 -5.28
C LYS A 317 13.82 -30.34 -4.41
N GLU A 318 14.08 -30.31 -3.10
CA GLU A 318 13.17 -30.84 -2.07
C GLU A 318 12.40 -29.73 -1.34
N ALA A 319 12.90 -28.51 -1.39
CA ALA A 319 12.28 -27.33 -0.81
C ALA A 319 12.56 -26.10 -1.70
N VAL A 320 11.60 -25.18 -1.75
CA VAL A 320 11.63 -23.98 -2.58
C VAL A 320 11.37 -22.77 -1.68
N PHE A 321 12.37 -21.88 -1.63
CA PHE A 321 12.37 -20.67 -0.82
C PHE A 321 12.85 -19.47 -1.65
N ALA A 322 12.31 -18.29 -1.35
CA ALA A 322 12.78 -17.02 -1.90
C ALA A 322 13.42 -16.18 -0.80
N ARG A 323 14.51 -15.48 -1.15
CA ARG A 323 15.23 -14.60 -0.24
C ARG A 323 14.30 -13.56 0.39
N ASP A 324 14.52 -13.27 1.67
CA ASP A 324 13.78 -12.23 2.37
C ASP A 324 14.28 -10.85 1.97
N ILE A 325 13.41 -9.84 2.00
CA ILE A 325 13.83 -8.43 1.86
C ILE A 325 14.53 -7.93 3.14
N GLY A 326 14.22 -8.52 4.28
CA GLY A 326 14.77 -8.18 5.58
C GLY A 326 15.98 -9.03 5.96
N TYR A 327 16.06 -9.39 7.24
CA TYR A 327 17.25 -10.01 7.83
C TYR A 327 17.31 -11.53 7.69
N TRP A 328 16.24 -12.17 7.22
CA TRP A 328 16.14 -13.63 7.20
C TRP A 328 16.74 -14.23 5.92
N ARG A 329 17.10 -15.51 5.94
CA ARG A 329 17.64 -16.19 4.75
C ARG A 329 16.58 -16.30 3.66
N PHE A 330 15.35 -16.56 4.08
CA PHE A 330 14.19 -16.61 3.21
C PHE A 330 12.93 -16.11 3.92
N ASN A 331 11.93 -15.72 3.13
CA ASN A 331 10.62 -15.30 3.59
C ASN A 331 9.65 -16.50 3.68
N SER A 332 8.91 -16.65 4.78
CA SER A 332 7.98 -17.78 5.00
C SER A 332 6.58 -17.56 4.41
N GLY A 333 6.37 -16.46 3.68
CA GLY A 333 5.09 -16.17 3.03
C GLY A 333 4.84 -16.99 1.77
N ILE A 334 5.90 -17.50 1.15
CA ILE A 334 5.82 -18.48 0.06
C ILE A 334 6.87 -19.57 0.28
N MET A 335 6.43 -20.81 0.47
CA MET A 335 7.32 -21.96 0.69
C MET A 335 6.78 -23.19 -0.03
N GLY A 336 7.59 -23.83 -0.86
CA GLY A 336 7.27 -25.12 -1.49
C GLY A 336 8.02 -26.26 -0.82
N LEU A 337 7.35 -27.37 -0.50
CA LEU A 337 7.96 -28.54 0.12
C LEU A 337 7.54 -29.82 -0.61
N LYS A 338 8.51 -30.63 -1.00
CA LYS A 338 8.29 -31.97 -1.54
C LYS A 338 7.91 -32.95 -0.44
N ARG A 339 7.07 -33.94 -0.73
CA ARG A 339 6.74 -35.04 0.17
C ARG A 339 7.93 -35.97 0.37
N THR A 340 8.72 -35.63 1.39
CA THR A 340 9.81 -36.45 1.90
C THR A 340 9.66 -36.57 3.42
N GLN A 341 10.18 -37.65 4.00
CA GLN A 341 10.17 -37.81 5.46
C GLN A 341 10.92 -36.67 6.14
N ARG A 342 12.03 -36.21 5.54
CA ARG A 342 12.82 -35.08 6.05
C ARG A 342 11.98 -33.80 6.18
N ASN A 343 11.19 -33.46 5.16
CA ASN A 343 10.32 -32.28 5.21
C ASN A 343 9.17 -32.46 6.20
N TYR A 344 8.60 -33.66 6.29
CA TYR A 344 7.58 -33.97 7.28
C TYR A 344 8.10 -33.80 8.72
N ASP A 345 9.29 -34.31 9.01
CA ASP A 345 9.93 -34.22 10.33
C ASP A 345 10.34 -32.78 10.68
N SER A 346 10.78 -31.98 9.70
CA SER A 346 11.05 -30.56 9.94
C SER A 346 9.79 -29.78 10.30
N LEU A 347 8.66 -30.03 9.63
CA LEU A 347 7.39 -29.42 10.02
C LEU A 347 6.99 -29.82 11.44
N HIS A 348 7.24 -31.07 11.84
CA HIS A 348 7.04 -31.53 13.21
C HIS A 348 7.92 -30.79 14.23
N ARG A 349 9.23 -30.67 13.97
CA ARG A 349 10.15 -29.95 14.87
C ARG A 349 9.80 -28.47 15.01
N ILE A 350 9.40 -27.82 13.90
CA ILE A 350 8.91 -26.44 13.93
C ILE A 350 7.66 -26.36 14.82
N LEU A 351 6.72 -27.29 14.68
CA LEU A 351 5.51 -27.33 15.53
C LEU A 351 5.85 -27.51 17.00
N GLU A 352 6.73 -28.43 17.34
CA GLU A 352 7.18 -28.63 18.72
C GLU A 352 7.83 -27.37 19.28
N ALA A 353 8.71 -26.71 18.52
CA ALA A 353 9.32 -25.45 18.91
C ALA A 353 8.28 -24.35 19.13
N CYS A 354 7.28 -24.24 18.24
CA CYS A 354 6.20 -23.27 18.35
C CYS A 354 5.23 -23.56 19.51
N ASN A 355 5.07 -24.82 19.91
CA ASN A 355 4.22 -25.19 21.04
C ASN A 355 4.83 -24.77 22.39
N CYS A 356 6.15 -24.57 22.45
CA CYS A 356 6.86 -24.09 23.63
C CYS A 356 6.86 -22.54 23.75
N ILE A 357 6.15 -21.83 22.87
CA ILE A 357 6.09 -20.36 22.86
C ILE A 357 4.83 -19.88 23.59
N ASP A 358 5.03 -18.99 24.57
CA ASP A 358 3.93 -18.44 25.37
C ASP A 358 3.09 -17.39 24.61
N ASP A 359 3.73 -16.50 23.85
CA ASP A 359 3.05 -15.43 23.11
C ASP A 359 3.05 -15.68 21.59
N LYS A 360 1.88 -16.01 21.06
CA LYS A 360 1.59 -16.19 19.63
C LYS A 360 0.50 -15.25 19.14
N SER A 361 0.29 -14.14 19.86
CA SER A 361 -0.84 -13.22 19.64
C SER A 361 -0.76 -12.44 18.34
N THR A 362 0.45 -12.22 17.81
CA THR A 362 0.68 -11.47 16.56
C THR A 362 1.67 -12.18 15.64
N VAL A 363 1.77 -11.69 14.41
CA VAL A 363 2.74 -12.18 13.41
C VAL A 363 4.20 -11.89 13.79
N TYR A 364 4.45 -10.94 14.70
CA TYR A 364 5.79 -10.53 15.14
C TYR A 364 6.14 -10.97 16.56
N ALA A 365 5.18 -11.51 17.32
CA ALA A 365 5.42 -12.06 18.64
C ALA A 365 6.54 -13.10 18.57
N ASN A 366 7.44 -13.15 19.57
CA ASN A 366 8.54 -14.14 19.60
C ASN A 366 9.31 -14.33 18.27
N LYS A 367 9.61 -13.22 17.56
CA LYS A 367 10.30 -13.18 16.25
C LYS A 367 9.49 -13.70 15.06
N GLY A 368 8.24 -14.14 15.27
CA GLY A 368 7.34 -14.67 14.23
C GLY A 368 7.66 -16.09 13.78
N ASP A 369 6.72 -16.74 13.09
CA ASP A 369 6.87 -18.11 12.55
C ASP A 369 8.07 -18.21 11.58
N GLN A 370 8.32 -17.15 10.80
CA GLN A 370 9.43 -17.06 9.85
C GLN A 370 10.79 -17.38 10.50
N TYR A 371 11.01 -16.97 11.74
CA TYR A 371 12.24 -17.29 12.48
C TYR A 371 12.44 -18.80 12.63
N TYR A 372 11.39 -19.52 13.02
CA TYR A 372 11.45 -20.96 13.28
C TYR A 372 11.61 -21.78 12.00
N PHE A 373 10.95 -21.37 10.91
CA PHE A 373 11.22 -21.93 9.58
C PHE A 373 12.67 -21.70 9.17
N ASN A 374 13.18 -20.47 9.29
CA ASN A 374 14.57 -20.17 8.94
C ASN A 374 15.54 -21.00 9.79
N ALA A 375 15.32 -21.12 11.10
CA ALA A 375 16.19 -21.87 12.00
C ALA A 375 16.22 -23.37 11.65
N GLU A 376 15.07 -24.01 11.48
CA GLU A 376 15.00 -25.44 11.17
C GLU A 376 15.64 -25.76 9.82
N PHE A 377 15.30 -25.02 8.76
CA PHE A 377 15.81 -25.32 7.42
C PHE A 377 17.28 -24.92 7.28
N SER A 378 17.72 -23.82 7.88
CA SER A 378 19.12 -23.37 7.79
C SER A 378 20.07 -24.24 8.63
N ALA A 379 19.56 -24.98 9.63
CA ALA A 379 20.37 -25.90 10.43
C ALA A 379 20.64 -27.24 9.71
N ARG A 380 19.99 -27.50 8.57
CA ARG A 380 20.17 -28.76 7.85
C ARG A 380 21.55 -28.80 7.16
N PRO A 381 22.27 -29.93 7.20
CA PRO A 381 23.58 -30.06 6.54
C PRO A 381 23.55 -29.84 5.02
N ASP A 382 22.42 -30.09 4.39
CA ASP A 382 22.19 -29.94 2.94
C ASP A 382 21.62 -28.56 2.56
N PHE A 383 21.44 -27.65 3.52
CA PHE A 383 20.98 -26.30 3.22
C PHE A 383 22.09 -25.47 2.59
N ASP A 384 21.88 -25.08 1.33
CA ASP A 384 22.74 -24.15 0.62
C ASP A 384 22.01 -22.82 0.40
N ALA A 385 22.47 -21.78 1.09
CA ALA A 385 21.90 -20.43 0.98
C ALA A 385 22.00 -19.86 -0.45
N THR A 386 22.91 -20.36 -1.28
CA THR A 386 23.02 -19.94 -2.69
C THR A 386 21.91 -20.52 -3.58
N GLN A 387 21.25 -21.60 -3.15
CA GLN A 387 20.11 -22.22 -3.82
C GLN A 387 18.76 -21.57 -3.48
N VAL A 388 18.75 -20.67 -2.48
CA VAL A 388 17.58 -19.83 -2.17
C VAL A 388 17.37 -18.83 -3.31
N ALA A 389 16.19 -18.91 -3.94
CA ALA A 389 15.89 -18.13 -5.13
C ALA A 389 15.85 -16.63 -4.85
N SER A 390 16.02 -15.82 -5.89
CA SER A 390 15.86 -14.39 -5.77
C SER A 390 14.41 -14.04 -5.42
N LEU A 391 14.20 -13.04 -4.56
CA LEU A 391 12.87 -12.44 -4.34
C LEU A 391 12.25 -11.88 -5.64
N ILE A 392 13.07 -11.65 -6.66
CA ILE A 392 12.60 -11.21 -7.99
C ILE A 392 12.01 -12.38 -8.78
N ASP A 393 12.53 -13.60 -8.60
CA ASP A 393 12.10 -14.78 -9.36
C ASP A 393 10.70 -15.23 -8.92
N PHE A 394 10.47 -15.18 -7.61
CA PHE A 394 9.17 -15.32 -6.95
C PHE A 394 9.21 -14.74 -5.53
N ASN A 395 8.03 -14.49 -4.95
CA ASN A 395 7.88 -13.77 -3.68
C ASN A 395 8.38 -12.32 -3.73
N THR A 396 8.04 -11.61 -4.81
CA THR A 396 8.47 -10.23 -5.04
C THR A 396 7.69 -9.28 -4.14
N PRO A 397 8.33 -8.51 -3.25
CA PRO A 397 7.67 -7.45 -2.52
C PRO A 397 6.97 -6.48 -3.47
N TRP A 398 5.75 -6.06 -3.15
CA TRP A 398 4.93 -5.17 -3.99
C TRP A 398 5.67 -3.92 -4.49
N ILE A 399 6.61 -3.40 -3.69
CA ILE A 399 7.45 -2.24 -4.01
C ILE A 399 8.37 -2.49 -5.23
N TYR A 400 8.81 -3.74 -5.41
CA TYR A 400 9.71 -4.16 -6.49
C TYR A 400 8.98 -4.86 -7.63
N GLN A 401 7.64 -4.86 -7.60
CA GLN A 401 6.84 -5.49 -8.63
C GLN A 401 7.15 -4.93 -10.02
N ARG A 402 7.29 -5.85 -10.97
CA ARG A 402 7.45 -5.57 -12.40
C ARG A 402 6.28 -6.16 -13.18
N PRO A 403 6.05 -5.77 -14.45
CA PRO A 403 5.07 -6.42 -15.30
C PRO A 403 5.25 -7.95 -15.35
N THR A 404 6.50 -8.42 -15.33
CA THR A 404 6.88 -9.84 -15.40
C THR A 404 7.01 -10.55 -14.05
N SER A 405 6.66 -9.92 -12.92
CA SER A 405 6.73 -10.58 -11.61
C SER A 405 5.80 -11.79 -11.56
N PHE A 406 6.28 -12.92 -11.05
CA PHE A 406 5.49 -14.15 -10.95
C PHE A 406 4.50 -14.11 -9.79
N MET A 407 5.02 -14.09 -8.56
CA MET A 407 4.22 -13.99 -7.32
C MET A 407 4.62 -12.72 -6.59
N VAL A 408 3.65 -11.88 -6.26
CA VAL A 408 3.86 -10.59 -5.58
C VAL A 408 3.34 -10.67 -4.16
N HIS A 409 4.14 -10.26 -3.18
CA HIS A 409 3.83 -10.25 -1.76
C HIS A 409 3.63 -8.83 -1.23
N TYR A 410 2.44 -8.56 -0.68
CA TYR A 410 1.99 -7.26 -0.21
C TYR A 410 2.36 -7.03 1.27
N ILE A 411 3.62 -7.28 1.60
CA ILE A 411 4.17 -7.16 2.96
C ILE A 411 4.17 -5.72 3.48
N GLY A 412 3.97 -5.59 4.80
CA GLY A 412 4.13 -4.32 5.51
C GLY A 412 3.09 -3.26 5.20
N ILE A 413 1.96 -3.64 4.58
CA ILE A 413 0.85 -2.73 4.28
C ILE A 413 -0.30 -2.95 5.28
N TRP A 414 -0.91 -1.85 5.72
CA TRP A 414 -2.16 -1.85 6.48
C TRP A 414 -3.30 -2.52 5.71
N GLU A 415 -4.19 -3.22 6.42
CA GLU A 415 -5.12 -4.20 5.86
C GLU A 415 -6.01 -3.62 4.72
N THR A 416 -6.58 -2.44 4.91
CA THR A 416 -7.44 -1.79 3.90
C THR A 416 -6.65 -1.26 2.71
N HIS A 417 -5.44 -0.74 2.91
CA HIS A 417 -4.57 -0.30 1.81
C HIS A 417 -4.02 -1.48 1.02
N LYS A 418 -3.75 -2.59 1.70
CA LYS A 418 -3.39 -3.86 1.09
C LYS A 418 -4.49 -4.35 0.17
N ALA A 419 -5.73 -4.40 0.67
CA ALA A 419 -6.89 -4.77 -0.14
C ALA A 419 -7.04 -3.88 -1.39
N LEU A 420 -6.91 -2.56 -1.21
CA LEU A 420 -6.98 -1.57 -2.29
C LEU A 420 -5.89 -1.78 -3.34
N LEU A 421 -4.64 -1.99 -2.92
CA LEU A 421 -3.52 -2.15 -3.84
C LEU A 421 -3.59 -3.49 -4.59
N MET A 422 -4.03 -4.55 -3.93
CA MET A 422 -4.24 -5.86 -4.55
C MET A 422 -5.36 -5.82 -5.60
N ASP A 423 -6.50 -5.18 -5.29
CA ASP A 423 -7.58 -4.97 -6.26
C ASP A 423 -7.09 -4.14 -7.47
N TYR A 424 -6.37 -3.05 -7.21
CA TYR A 424 -5.80 -2.22 -8.26
C TYR A 424 -4.88 -3.03 -9.18
N ASP A 425 -3.99 -3.85 -8.62
CA ASP A 425 -3.03 -4.64 -9.38
C ASP A 425 -3.70 -5.71 -10.24
N LEU A 426 -4.73 -6.39 -9.74
CA LEU A 426 -5.51 -7.34 -10.53
C LEU A 426 -6.25 -6.66 -11.69
N ARG A 427 -6.77 -5.43 -11.49
CA ARG A 427 -7.42 -4.67 -12.55
C ARG A 427 -6.46 -4.23 -13.64
N GLN A 428 -5.24 -3.83 -13.27
CA GLN A 428 -4.22 -3.46 -14.26
C GLN A 428 -3.80 -4.68 -15.08
N SER A 429 -3.57 -5.83 -14.44
CA SER A 429 -3.22 -7.08 -15.15
C SER A 429 -4.33 -7.64 -16.05
N ALA A 430 -5.58 -7.19 -15.91
CA ALA A 430 -6.67 -7.57 -16.81
C ALA A 430 -6.81 -6.65 -18.04
N ARG A 431 -6.10 -5.51 -18.06
CA ARG A 431 -6.10 -4.54 -19.17
C ARG A 431 -4.94 -4.77 -20.15
N ASP A 432 -3.88 -5.41 -19.68
CA ASP A 432 -2.74 -5.91 -20.47
C ASP A 432 -3.07 -7.29 -21.07
#